data_AF-A0A5P2UYK5-F1
#
_entry.id   AF-A0A5P2UYK5-F1
#
_cell.length_a   1.000
_cell.length_b   1.000
_cell.length_c   1.000
_cell.angle_alpha   90.00
_cell.angle_beta   90.00
_cell.angle_gamma   90.00
#
_symmetry.space_group_name_H-M   'P 1'
#
loop_
_entity.id
_entity.type
_entity.pdbx_description
1 polymer ?
#
loop_
_entity_poly.entity_id
_entity_poly.type
_entity_poly.pdbx_seq_one_letter_code
_entity_poly.pdbx_strand_id
1 'polypeptide(L)'
;MLRPDEQVFEAMIKGWRNQQLARNLSLGYVDDQERTVRAFTRHADAMPWQWTPQHVDEWSADLRAVHGCVRSTLRNYQGSVRQFCDFLTNPAYGWSDECLRHFGTHPVQVAYDWNAATHADEAEGEPERRAFTRPELEAFFDHADEEVLRVRGKGRKGWPPAVRRSHSCGGA
;
A
#
# COMPACT_ATOMS: atom_id res chain seq x y z
N MET A 1 -17.59 12.14 -10.03
CA MET A 1 -17.56 10.72 -10.44
C MET A 1 -16.12 10.27 -10.27
N LEU A 2 -15.86 9.21 -9.50
CA LEU A 2 -14.49 8.72 -9.26
C LEU A 2 -13.89 8.17 -10.56
N ARG A 3 -12.57 8.26 -10.70
CA ARG A 3 -11.90 7.63 -11.84
C ARG A 3 -12.02 6.10 -11.72
N PRO A 4 -11.98 5.33 -12.84
CA PRO A 4 -12.20 3.88 -12.80
C PRO A 4 -11.25 3.12 -11.87
N ASP A 5 -9.99 3.55 -11.78
CA ASP A 5 -8.98 3.06 -10.85
C ASP A 5 -9.38 3.27 -9.38
N GLU A 6 -9.85 4.47 -9.03
CA GLU A 6 -10.32 4.77 -7.67
C GLU A 6 -11.53 3.91 -7.28
N GLN A 7 -12.45 3.64 -8.22
CA GLN A 7 -13.62 2.79 -7.96
C GLN A 7 -13.21 1.34 -7.64
N VAL A 8 -12.26 0.78 -8.39
CA VAL A 8 -11.76 -0.58 -8.13
C VAL A 8 -11.03 -0.64 -6.79
N PHE A 9 -10.21 0.38 -6.47
CA PHE A 9 -9.55 0.44 -5.17
C PHE A 9 -10.55 0.50 -4.00
N GLU A 10 -11.60 1.33 -4.10
CA GLU A 10 -12.65 1.38 -3.08
C GLU A 10 -13.38 0.04 -2.93
N ALA A 11 -13.62 -0.66 -4.04
CA ALA A 11 -14.24 -1.99 -4.03
C ALA A 11 -13.34 -3.03 -3.34
N MET A 12 -12.02 -2.98 -3.56
CA MET A 12 -11.04 -3.81 -2.86
C MET A 12 -11.03 -3.56 -1.35
N ILE A 13 -10.99 -2.28 -0.94
CA ILE A 13 -11.02 -1.92 0.49
C ILE A 13 -12.31 -2.43 1.14
N LYS A 14 -13.46 -2.23 0.48
CA LYS A 14 -14.75 -2.73 0.97
C LYS A 14 -14.78 -4.27 1.06
N GLY A 15 -14.24 -4.96 0.07
CA GLY A 15 -14.13 -6.42 0.07
C GLY A 15 -13.29 -6.92 1.24
N TRP A 16 -12.14 -6.28 1.46
CA TRP A 16 -11.23 -6.61 2.55
C TRP A 16 -11.84 -6.32 3.92
N ARG A 17 -12.55 -5.19 4.08
CA ARG A 17 -13.35 -4.87 5.27
C ARG A 17 -14.30 -6.01 5.63
N ASN A 18 -15.08 -6.45 4.65
CA ASN A 18 -16.06 -7.52 4.84
C ASN A 18 -15.40 -8.85 5.23
N GLN A 19 -14.25 -9.18 4.62
CA GLN A 19 -13.48 -10.36 5.00
C GLN A 19 -13.02 -10.29 6.46
N GLN A 20 -12.47 -9.16 6.89
CA GLN A 20 -11.99 -9.00 8.26
C GLN A 20 -13.14 -9.07 9.29
N LEU A 21 -14.29 -8.47 8.99
CA LEU A 21 -15.48 -8.56 9.83
C LEU A 21 -16.03 -9.98 9.91
N ALA A 22 -16.02 -10.73 8.81
CA ALA A 22 -16.41 -12.15 8.81
C ALA A 22 -15.48 -13.03 9.67
N ARG A 23 -14.26 -12.57 9.95
CA ARG A 23 -13.30 -13.21 10.86
C ARG A 23 -13.45 -12.75 12.32
N ASN A 24 -14.53 -12.03 12.64
CA ASN A 24 -14.83 -11.46 13.97
C ASN A 24 -13.73 -10.52 14.51
N LEU A 25 -13.01 -9.82 13.61
CA LEU A 25 -12.09 -8.77 14.02
C LEU A 25 -12.88 -7.53 14.50
N SER A 26 -12.34 -6.81 15.49
CA SER A 26 -13.01 -5.63 16.03
C SER A 26 -13.06 -4.50 15.00
N LEU A 27 -14.13 -3.71 15.02
CA LEU A 27 -14.30 -2.57 14.10
C LEU A 27 -13.09 -1.62 14.14
N GLY A 28 -12.59 -1.30 15.34
CA GLY A 28 -11.41 -0.45 15.49
C GLY A 28 -10.15 -1.03 14.84
N TYR A 29 -9.94 -2.35 14.92
CA TYR A 29 -8.83 -2.99 14.21
C TYR A 29 -9.01 -2.88 12.70
N VAL A 30 -10.21 -3.17 12.19
CA VAL A 30 -10.51 -3.10 10.75
C VAL A 30 -10.31 -1.67 10.21
N ASP A 31 -10.78 -0.66 10.94
CA ASP A 31 -10.62 0.74 10.57
C ASP A 31 -9.13 1.15 10.56
N ASP A 32 -8.34 0.70 11.54
CA ASP A 32 -6.88 0.93 11.56
C ASP A 32 -6.17 0.28 10.36
N GLN A 33 -6.57 -0.95 10.01
CA GLN A 33 -6.02 -1.67 8.86
C GLN A 33 -6.32 -0.92 7.55
N GLU A 34 -7.55 -0.46 7.35
CA GLU A 34 -7.92 0.32 6.16
C GLU A 34 -7.18 1.66 6.07
N ARG A 35 -7.08 2.40 7.18
CA ARG A 35 -6.33 3.66 7.24
C ARG A 35 -4.87 3.46 6.82
N THR A 36 -4.24 2.41 7.34
CA THR A 36 -2.84 2.07 7.04
C THR A 36 -2.65 1.81 5.54
N VAL A 37 -3.51 0.99 4.94
CA VAL A 37 -3.46 0.68 3.51
C VAL A 37 -3.66 1.93 2.66
N ARG A 38 -4.63 2.79 3.01
CA ARG A 38 -4.89 4.04 2.29
C ARG A 38 -3.72 5.02 2.39
N ALA A 39 -3.09 5.11 3.55
CA ALA A 39 -1.90 5.94 3.74
C ALA A 39 -0.74 5.44 2.88
N PHE A 40 -0.53 4.12 2.81
CA PHE A 40 0.46 3.54 1.92
C PHE A 40 0.14 3.81 0.43
N THR A 41 -1.11 3.65 -0.01
CA THR A 41 -1.54 3.99 -1.38
C THR A 41 -1.20 5.44 -1.74
N ARG A 42 -1.43 6.38 -0.81
CA ARG A 42 -1.14 7.80 -0.99
C ARG A 42 0.36 8.06 -1.07
N HIS A 43 1.14 7.48 -0.16
CA HIS A 43 2.60 7.64 -0.13
C HIS A 43 3.24 7.08 -1.41
N ALA A 44 2.81 5.89 -1.84
CA ALA A 44 3.30 5.27 -3.07
C ALA A 44 2.85 5.99 -4.36
N ASP A 45 1.89 6.92 -4.28
CA ASP A 45 1.21 7.57 -5.41
C ASP A 45 0.81 6.58 -6.52
N ALA A 46 0.39 5.38 -6.11
CA ALA A 46 0.17 4.24 -6.98
C ALA A 46 -0.93 3.33 -6.43
N MET A 47 -1.68 2.70 -7.34
CA MET A 47 -2.73 1.75 -6.99
C MET A 47 -2.15 0.35 -6.68
N PRO A 48 -2.89 -0.53 -5.96
CA PRO A 48 -2.35 -1.81 -5.49
C PRO A 48 -1.75 -2.72 -6.57
N TRP A 49 -2.25 -2.66 -7.80
CA TRP A 49 -1.73 -3.43 -8.94
C TRP A 49 -0.45 -2.85 -9.57
N GLN A 50 0.06 -1.75 -9.04
CA GLN A 50 1.32 -1.09 -9.43
C GLN A 50 2.33 -1.01 -8.29
N TRP A 51 2.00 -1.55 -7.12
CA TRP A 51 2.91 -1.52 -5.99
C TRP A 51 4.15 -2.37 -6.24
N THR A 52 5.24 -1.94 -5.63
CA THR A 52 6.53 -2.62 -5.67
C THR A 52 7.09 -2.74 -4.24
N PRO A 53 8.01 -3.68 -3.98
CA PRO A 53 8.72 -3.73 -2.70
C PRO A 53 9.43 -2.41 -2.37
N GLN A 54 9.93 -1.71 -3.38
CA GLN A 54 10.59 -0.42 -3.21
C GLN A 54 9.66 0.65 -2.61
N HIS A 55 8.38 0.69 -2.99
CA HIS A 55 7.43 1.61 -2.36
C HIS A 55 7.30 1.33 -0.85
N VAL A 56 7.35 0.06 -0.44
CA VAL A 56 7.28 -0.33 0.99
C VAL A 56 8.54 0.13 1.73
N ASP A 57 9.71 -0.02 1.11
CA ASP A 57 11.00 0.41 1.69
C ASP A 57 11.06 1.92 1.87
N GLU A 58 10.68 2.67 0.83
CA GLU A 58 10.62 4.14 0.86
C GLU A 58 9.64 4.63 1.93
N TRP A 59 8.44 4.04 2.00
CA TRP A 59 7.47 4.38 3.04
C TRP A 59 7.99 4.08 4.45
N SER A 60 8.67 2.96 4.63
CA SER A 60 9.25 2.55 5.91
C SER A 60 10.38 3.47 6.36
N ALA A 61 11.23 3.90 5.42
CA ALA A 61 12.30 4.85 5.66
C ALA A 61 11.74 6.21 6.08
N ASP A 62 10.73 6.73 5.40
CA ASP A 62 10.10 8.02 5.71
C ASP A 62 9.39 7.99 7.07
N LEU A 63 8.65 6.92 7.37
CA LEU A 63 8.02 6.70 8.68
C LEU A 63 9.05 6.79 9.82
N ARG A 64 10.26 6.27 9.61
CA ARG A 64 11.33 6.31 10.60
C ARG A 64 11.99 7.69 10.66
N ALA A 65 12.39 8.24 9.52
CA ALA A 65 13.21 9.44 9.44
C ALA A 65 12.43 10.72 9.76
N VAL A 66 11.22 10.86 9.22
CA VAL A 66 10.41 12.07 9.37
C VAL A 66 9.58 12.02 10.65
N HIS A 67 9.10 10.83 11.01
CA HIS A 67 8.12 10.70 12.07
C HIS A 67 8.60 9.91 13.29
N GLY A 68 9.85 9.44 13.29
CA GLY A 68 10.43 8.75 14.45
C GLY A 68 9.71 7.45 14.83
N CYS A 69 9.01 6.81 13.89
CA CYS A 69 8.28 5.57 14.16
C CYS A 69 9.20 4.46 14.66
N VAL A 70 8.78 3.83 15.74
CA VAL A 70 9.50 2.70 16.32
C VAL A 70 9.27 1.44 15.50
N ARG A 71 10.19 0.48 15.64
CA ARG A 71 10.19 -0.77 14.88
C ARG A 71 8.88 -1.57 15.01
N SER A 72 8.24 -1.61 16.18
CA SER A 72 6.98 -2.35 16.35
C SER A 72 5.83 -1.74 15.55
N THR A 73 5.76 -0.40 15.47
CA THR A 73 4.78 0.31 14.65
C THR A 73 5.01 0.07 13.17
N LEU A 74 6.26 0.18 12.69
CA LEU A 74 6.62 -0.12 11.30
C LEU A 74 6.20 -1.54 10.91
N ARG A 75 6.49 -2.52 11.77
CA ARG A 75 6.12 -3.93 11.54
C ARG A 75 4.61 -4.13 11.49
N ASN A 76 3.85 -3.43 12.33
CA ASN A 76 2.39 -3.49 12.28
C ASN A 76 1.86 -2.95 10.94
N TYR A 77 2.42 -1.85 10.45
CA TYR A 77 2.02 -1.25 9.17
C TYR A 77 2.38 -2.10 7.96
N GLN A 78 3.62 -2.61 7.91
CA GLN A 78 4.01 -3.59 6.91
C GLN A 78 3.13 -4.84 6.97
N GLY A 79 2.76 -5.28 8.18
CA GLY A 79 1.82 -6.38 8.39
C GLY A 79 0.43 -6.11 7.81
N SER A 80 -0.08 -4.89 7.91
CA SER A 80 -1.35 -4.48 7.28
C SER A 80 -1.28 -4.53 5.76
N VAL A 81 -0.22 -3.97 5.17
CA VAL A 81 0.00 -4.01 3.71
C VAL A 81 0.13 -5.45 3.23
N ARG A 82 0.88 -6.29 3.97
CA ARG A 82 1.04 -7.72 3.67
C ARG A 82 -0.30 -8.44 3.64
N GLN A 83 -1.11 -8.28 4.68
CA GLN A 83 -2.43 -8.92 4.79
C GLN A 83 -3.39 -8.47 3.68
N PHE A 84 -3.32 -7.19 3.28
CA PHE A 84 -4.11 -6.70 2.16
C PHE A 84 -3.65 -7.30 0.83
N CYS A 85 -2.34 -7.39 0.59
CA CYS A 85 -1.80 -8.06 -0.60
C CYS A 85 -2.16 -9.55 -0.63
N ASP A 86 -2.15 -10.24 0.51
CA ASP A 86 -2.60 -11.64 0.62
C ASP A 86 -4.08 -11.78 0.25
N PHE A 87 -4.92 -10.81 0.66
CA PHE A 87 -6.33 -10.77 0.25
C PHE A 87 -6.48 -10.56 -1.27
N LEU A 88 -5.73 -9.62 -1.86
CA LEU A 88 -5.83 -9.30 -3.29
C LEU A 88 -5.30 -10.42 -4.19
N THR A 89 -4.23 -11.08 -3.76
CA THR A 89 -3.59 -12.15 -4.55
C THR A 89 -4.30 -13.50 -4.43
N ASN A 90 -5.24 -13.64 -3.47
CA ASN A 90 -5.98 -14.88 -3.29
C ASN A 90 -6.98 -15.11 -4.45
N PRO A 91 -6.84 -16.21 -5.22
CA PRO A 91 -7.71 -16.49 -6.37
C PRO A 91 -9.20 -16.58 -6.05
N ALA A 92 -9.56 -16.89 -4.80
CA ALA A 92 -10.96 -16.98 -4.37
C ALA A 92 -11.73 -15.65 -4.49
N TYR A 93 -11.03 -14.51 -4.50
CA TYR A 93 -11.65 -13.19 -4.64
C TYR A 93 -11.56 -12.61 -6.05
N GLY A 94 -10.70 -13.14 -6.92
CA GLY A 94 -10.62 -12.76 -8.35
C GLY A 94 -10.01 -11.38 -8.66
N TRP A 95 -9.49 -10.66 -7.67
CA TRP A 95 -8.94 -9.31 -7.86
C TRP A 95 -7.77 -9.27 -8.85
N SER A 96 -6.90 -10.27 -8.83
CA SER A 96 -5.77 -10.37 -9.77
C SER A 96 -6.24 -10.39 -11.22
N ASP A 97 -7.24 -11.20 -11.54
CA ASP A 97 -7.78 -11.33 -12.90
C ASP A 97 -8.55 -10.07 -13.32
N GLU A 98 -9.30 -9.48 -12.39
CA GLU A 98 -10.00 -8.21 -12.61
C GLU A 98 -9.01 -7.09 -12.95
N CYS A 99 -7.96 -6.94 -12.14
CA CYS A 99 -6.93 -5.92 -12.39
C CYS A 99 -6.20 -6.16 -13.70
N LEU A 100 -5.84 -7.41 -13.99
CA LEU A 100 -5.12 -7.75 -15.21
C LEU A 100 -5.95 -7.36 -16.44
N ARG A 101 -7.25 -7.64 -16.41
CA ARG A 101 -8.19 -7.32 -17.49
C ARG A 101 -8.43 -5.81 -17.64
N HIS A 102 -8.50 -5.07 -16.54
CA HIS A 102 -8.83 -3.63 -16.56
C HIS A 102 -7.62 -2.71 -16.71
N PHE A 103 -6.46 -3.09 -16.16
CA PHE A 103 -5.28 -2.24 -16.04
C PHE A 103 -4.02 -2.83 -16.67
N GLY A 104 -4.07 -4.09 -17.15
CA GLY A 104 -2.93 -4.76 -17.78
C GLY A 104 -1.84 -5.23 -16.81
N THR A 105 -2.09 -5.13 -15.51
CA THR A 105 -1.22 -5.59 -14.41
C THR A 105 -2.09 -6.07 -13.25
N HIS A 106 -1.50 -6.73 -12.26
CA HIS A 106 -2.21 -7.34 -11.14
C HIS A 106 -1.51 -7.05 -9.81
N PRO A 107 -2.23 -7.07 -8.68
CA PRO A 107 -1.62 -7.00 -7.36
C PRO A 107 -0.68 -8.17 -7.12
N VAL A 108 0.43 -7.88 -6.44
CA VAL A 108 1.42 -8.86 -5.99
C VAL A 108 1.73 -8.64 -4.52
N GLN A 109 2.32 -9.62 -3.85
CA GLN A 109 2.87 -9.38 -2.51
C GLN A 109 4.08 -8.45 -2.64
N VAL A 110 4.08 -7.36 -1.87
CA VAL A 110 5.18 -6.37 -1.88
C VAL A 110 5.81 -6.19 -0.50
N ALA A 111 5.13 -6.63 0.56
CA ALA A 111 5.62 -6.54 1.93
C ALA A 111 6.21 -7.90 2.34
N TYR A 112 7.53 -8.00 2.28
CA TYR A 112 8.29 -9.19 2.66
C TYR A 112 9.05 -9.01 3.96
N ASP A 113 9.41 -10.11 4.61
CA ASP A 113 10.16 -10.09 5.88
C ASP A 113 11.57 -9.47 5.73
N TRP A 114 12.14 -9.42 4.52
CA TRP A 114 13.46 -8.84 4.26
C TRP A 114 13.47 -7.31 4.14
N ASN A 115 12.35 -6.68 3.76
CA ASN A 115 12.20 -5.21 3.81
C ASN A 115 12.35 -4.68 5.25
N ALA A 116 12.07 -5.52 6.26
CA ALA A 116 12.32 -5.20 7.66
C ALA A 116 13.79 -5.42 8.10
N ALA A 117 14.54 -6.24 7.37
CA ALA A 117 15.91 -6.65 7.69
C ALA A 117 16.97 -5.73 7.05
N THR A 118 16.75 -5.21 5.84
CA THR A 118 17.68 -4.24 5.21
C THR A 118 17.78 -2.95 6.04
N HIS A 119 16.70 -2.54 6.72
CA HIS A 119 16.72 -1.43 7.68
C HIS A 119 17.19 -1.84 9.10
N ALA A 120 17.54 -3.11 9.32
CA ALA A 120 18.11 -3.58 10.58
C ALA A 120 19.59 -3.23 10.73
N ASP A 121 20.35 -3.26 9.64
CA ASP A 121 21.78 -2.92 9.64
C ASP A 121 22.04 -1.42 9.89
N GLU A 122 21.09 -0.54 9.57
CA GLU A 122 21.20 0.91 9.86
C GLU A 122 20.77 1.29 11.29
N ALA A 123 20.33 0.33 12.11
CA ALA A 123 19.65 0.58 13.39
C ALA A 123 20.45 0.22 14.65
N GLU A 124 21.76 -0.01 14.54
CA GLU A 124 22.62 -0.41 15.66
C GLU A 124 22.94 0.77 16.60
N GLY A 125 21.92 1.45 17.14
CA GLY A 125 22.16 2.57 18.07
C GLY A 125 20.99 3.43 18.56
N GLU A 126 19.78 2.92 18.83
CA GLU A 126 18.73 3.76 19.45
C GLU A 126 18.20 3.23 20.81
N PRO A 127 18.21 4.06 21.87
CA PRO A 127 17.60 3.75 23.16
C PRO A 127 16.06 3.74 23.04
N GLU A 128 15.39 3.04 23.96
CA GLU A 128 13.94 2.75 23.96
C GLU A 128 13.05 3.96 23.62
N ARG A 129 12.74 4.13 22.34
CA ARG A 129 11.64 4.98 21.91
C ARG A 129 10.35 4.18 22.07
N ARG A 130 9.36 4.78 22.73
CA ARG A 130 8.04 4.20 23.01
C ARG A 130 7.22 4.09 21.72
N ALA A 131 6.42 3.03 21.60
CA ALA A 131 5.44 2.91 20.53
C ALA A 131 4.41 4.05 20.55
N PHE A 132 4.10 4.58 19.36
CA PHE A 132 3.08 5.58 19.18
C PHE A 132 1.71 5.09 19.67
N THR A 133 0.98 5.98 20.33
CA THR A 133 -0.41 5.82 20.73
C THR A 133 -1.34 6.08 19.54
N ARG A 134 -2.57 5.54 19.59
CA ARG A 134 -3.59 5.75 18.53
C ARG A 134 -3.75 7.23 18.11
N PRO A 135 -3.83 8.20 19.03
CA PRO A 135 -3.96 9.61 18.64
C PRO A 135 -2.71 10.18 17.96
N GLU A 136 -1.52 9.68 18.31
CA GLU A 136 -0.29 10.10 17.63
C GLU A 136 -0.19 9.47 16.24
N LEU A 137 -0.76 8.28 16.04
CA LEU A 137 -0.92 7.69 14.71
C LEU A 137 -1.95 8.46 13.87
N GLU A 138 -3.05 8.89 14.48
CA GLU A 138 -4.04 9.74 13.81
C GLU A 138 -3.44 11.11 13.44
N ALA A 139 -2.74 11.78 14.38
CA ALA A 139 -2.02 13.02 14.10
C ALA A 139 -0.90 12.86 13.06
N PHE A 140 -0.25 11.70 13.02
CA PHE A 140 0.72 11.32 11.99
C PHE A 140 0.07 11.31 10.59
N PHE A 141 -1.11 10.67 10.46
CA PHE A 141 -1.81 10.60 9.18
C PHE A 141 -2.44 11.94 8.79
N ASP A 142 -2.96 12.70 9.76
CA ASP A 142 -3.53 14.04 9.53
C ASP A 142 -2.45 15.04 9.07
N HIS A 143 -1.23 14.98 9.63
CA HIS A 143 -0.12 15.84 9.20
C HIS A 143 0.41 15.45 7.80
N ALA A 144 0.43 14.16 7.46
CA ALA A 144 0.75 13.72 6.10
C ALA A 144 -0.29 14.21 5.07
N ASP A 145 -1.56 14.37 5.48
CA ASP A 145 -2.62 14.93 4.63
C ASP A 145 -2.45 16.46 4.41
N GLU A 146 -1.78 17.21 5.29
CA GLU A 146 -1.53 18.65 5.13
C GLU A 146 -0.43 18.98 4.09
N GLU A 147 0.62 18.16 3.95
CA GLU A 147 1.67 18.36 2.94
C GLU A 147 1.19 18.12 1.49
N VAL A 148 0.03 17.46 1.30
CA VAL A 148 -0.59 17.21 -0.01
C VAL A 148 -1.13 18.50 -0.66
N LEU A 149 -1.44 19.55 0.12
CA LEU A 149 -1.86 20.83 -0.43
C LEU A 149 -0.70 21.62 -1.07
N ARG A 150 0.56 21.26 -0.78
CA ARG A 150 1.75 21.97 -1.30
C ARG A 150 2.28 21.38 -2.60
N VAL A 151 2.09 20.08 -2.86
CA VAL A 151 2.68 19.37 -4.02
C VAL A 151 1.74 19.29 -5.23
N ARG A 152 0.43 19.53 -5.07
CA ARG A 152 -0.54 19.60 -6.20
C ARG A 152 -0.31 20.77 -7.19
N GLY A 153 0.70 21.61 -6.96
CA GLY A 153 1.12 22.68 -7.86
C GLY A 153 2.14 22.30 -8.95
N LYS A 154 2.67 21.06 -8.99
CA LYS A 154 3.67 20.66 -10.01
C LYS A 154 3.15 19.50 -10.85
N GLY A 155 2.63 19.86 -12.02
CA GLY A 155 2.01 18.94 -12.96
C GLY A 155 2.94 17.92 -13.62
N ARG A 156 2.29 16.83 -14.06
CA ARG A 156 2.58 15.98 -15.23
C ARG A 156 4.02 15.47 -15.42
N LYS A 157 4.15 14.15 -15.35
CA LYS A 157 4.96 13.40 -16.32
C LYS A 157 4.30 12.07 -16.66
N GLY A 158 3.55 12.06 -17.76
CA GLY A 158 3.08 10.83 -18.37
C GLY A 158 4.26 10.03 -18.90
N TRP A 159 4.22 8.72 -18.69
CA TRP A 159 5.04 7.76 -19.44
C TRP A 159 4.10 6.84 -20.23
N PRO A 160 4.41 6.51 -21.49
CA PRO A 160 3.45 5.85 -22.39
C PRO A 160 3.32 4.36 -22.08
N PRO A 161 2.17 3.73 -22.39
CA PRO A 161 2.03 2.28 -22.26
C PRO A 161 2.90 1.57 -23.31
N ALA A 162 3.70 0.61 -22.84
CA ALA A 162 4.45 -0.29 -23.70
C ALA A 162 3.49 -1.13 -24.54
N VAL A 163 3.38 -0.80 -25.83
CA VAL A 163 2.72 -1.62 -26.85
C VAL A 163 3.51 -2.92 -27.01
N ARG A 164 2.92 -4.04 -26.60
CA ARG A 164 3.37 -5.38 -27.01
C ARG A 164 2.68 -5.71 -28.33
N ARG A 165 3.42 -5.68 -29.44
CA ARG A 165 2.93 -6.21 -30.72
C ARG A 165 2.96 -7.73 -30.67
N SER A 166 1.78 -8.35 -30.73
CA SER A 166 1.60 -9.72 -31.17
C SER A 166 1.92 -9.79 -32.66
N HIS A 167 2.98 -10.52 -33.03
CA HIS A 167 3.12 -11.06 -34.38
C HIS A 167 2.58 -12.49 -34.36
N SER A 168 1.35 -12.64 -34.84
CA SER A 168 0.83 -13.90 -35.37
C SER A 168 0.38 -13.65 -36.80
N CYS A 169 1.07 -14.25 -37.76
CA CYS A 169 0.46 -14.72 -39.00
C CYS A 169 1.41 -15.71 -39.66
N GLY A 170 1.00 -16.97 -39.69
CA GLY A 170 1.53 -17.97 -40.61
C GLY A 170 0.76 -17.98 -41.92
N GLY A 171 1.32 -18.71 -42.90
CA GLY A 171 0.56 -19.36 -43.98
C GLY A 171 0.43 -18.59 -45.29
N ALA A 172 1.34 -18.85 -46.22
CA ALA A 172 1.06 -19.46 -47.52
C ALA A 172 2.35 -20.05 -48.09
#